data_AF-A0A9Q0DAE5-F1
#
_entry.id   AF-A0A9Q0DAE5-F1
#
_cell.length_a   1.000
_cell.length_b   1.000
_cell.length_c   1.000
_cell.angle_alpha   90.00
_cell.angle_beta   90.00
_cell.angle_gamma   90.00
#
_symmetry.space_group_name_H-M   'P 1'
#
loop_
_entity.id
_entity.type
_entity.pdbx_description
1 polymer ?
#
loop_
_entity_poly.entity_id
_entity_poly.type
_entity_poly.pdbx_seq_one_letter_code
_entity_poly.pdbx_strand_id
1 'polypeptide(L)'
;WEEVSGLDDDSNSVRTYQICSPASASSYWLRTSWIPLRAETVLYVEIRFTMMECSGLNFRQCKETFNLYYYQSPTDSASLTQPSWMEKPYIKVDTVAADHLLRRGGTSGGVYLAFQSQGACMALLAVRVYYRKCPALLHSFTLFPETIPHTLVQQWVGLPSSSCSCRPGYEANQSQLRCRACPSGQFKAVPGLAGCILCPANSVTLIPGSTYCLCRPGYHRADSDPPHQACSRPPSSPRRVVSQLNVSMATLEWSEPIDHGGRTDLTYSILCSYCPHSQRGLTERRVMVWGLRPHTTYSFTVQSTNGVSSLSQSEPASQTVNITTSRDVPAPVLGLRKTMSSESSLTLEWNAPSSPPHLPHSTIVNYQTRYALEGSDWLYVLSDSSSVELSGLQRSSLYRVQVRARSQAGYGAFSPASSFSTLPEGHTHMLVAGITSTMAILLLVVMGIFAAYCYRKRRRERDDDMNNKQHYLMGHTMKVYIDPLTYDDPREAVSLVRKENYVAIKTLKVGVTDKQRRDFLSEASIMGQFQHPNIIHLEGVTTSPTPSSPVMILTEFMENGALDSFLRLNDGQFTVVQLLGMLRGIASGMKYLSEMSYVHRDLAARNILVNANLVCKLPGRENPCSVDSSGGHRLQ
;
A
#
# COMPACT_ATOMS: atom_id res chain seq x y z
N TRP A 1 46.92 6.47 53.79
CA TRP A 1 47.12 6.26 52.35
C TRP A 1 48.47 6.81 52.00
N GLU A 2 49.30 5.99 51.38
CA GLU A 2 50.65 6.34 50.96
C GLU A 2 50.74 6.15 49.45
N GLU A 3 51.34 7.12 48.77
CA GLU A 3 51.61 7.04 47.33
C GLU A 3 52.89 6.24 47.11
N VAL A 4 52.82 5.20 46.29
CA VAL A 4 53.94 4.34 45.94
C VAL A 4 54.08 4.27 44.44
N SER A 5 55.31 4.48 43.96
CA SER A 5 55.64 4.30 42.55
C SER A 5 56.08 2.86 42.31
N GLY A 6 55.57 2.25 41.25
CA GLY A 6 55.90 0.88 40.84
C GLY A 6 55.83 0.72 39.32
N LEU A 7 56.01 -0.51 38.87
CA LEU A 7 55.80 -0.90 37.46
C LEU A 7 54.54 -1.75 37.37
N ASP A 8 53.71 -1.50 36.35
CA ASP A 8 52.61 -2.40 36.01
C ASP A 8 53.09 -3.63 35.22
N ASP A 9 52.18 -4.54 34.88
CA ASP A 9 52.49 -5.77 34.13
C ASP A 9 53.14 -5.49 32.76
N ASP A 10 52.90 -4.29 32.20
CA ASP A 10 53.43 -3.83 30.92
C ASP A 10 54.75 -3.02 31.07
N SER A 11 55.35 -3.01 32.27
CA SER A 11 56.57 -2.26 32.60
C SER A 11 56.45 -0.74 32.48
N ASN A 12 55.24 -0.18 32.58
CA ASN A 12 55.04 1.25 32.67
C ASN A 12 55.15 1.72 34.13
N SER A 13 55.75 2.89 34.33
CA SER A 13 55.78 3.53 35.65
C SER A 13 54.37 3.96 36.05
N VAL A 14 53.84 3.36 37.12
CA VAL A 14 52.52 3.65 37.68
C VAL A 14 52.62 4.16 39.12
N ARG A 15 51.68 5.02 39.52
CA ARG A 15 51.52 5.48 40.90
C ARG A 15 50.30 4.81 41.50
N THR A 16 50.52 4.11 42.60
CA THR A 16 49.50 3.38 43.34
C THR A 16 49.32 4.01 44.71
N TYR A 17 48.17 3.81 45.33
CA TYR A 17 47.92 4.28 46.70
C TYR A 17 47.64 3.08 47.60
N GLN A 18 48.45 2.89 48.64
CA GLN A 18 48.30 1.77 49.57
C GLN A 18 48.00 2.22 51.00
N ILE A 19 47.38 1.33 51.76
CA ILE A 19 47.14 1.49 53.19
C ILE A 19 47.09 0.11 53.87
N CYS A 20 47.74 -0.03 55.02
CA CYS A 20 47.62 -1.23 55.84
C CYS A 20 47.62 -0.86 57.32
N SER A 21 46.42 -0.74 57.88
CA SER A 21 46.20 -0.38 59.29
C SER A 21 45.17 -1.32 59.95
N PRO A 22 45.42 -2.64 59.99
CA PRO A 22 44.42 -3.65 60.34
C PRO A 22 44.02 -3.66 61.83
N ALA A 23 44.82 -3.01 62.67
CA ALA A 23 44.57 -2.87 64.11
C ALA A 23 43.90 -1.54 64.51
N SER A 24 43.62 -0.66 63.55
CA SER A 24 43.13 0.71 63.79
C SER A 24 41.65 0.84 63.42
N ALA A 25 40.84 1.35 64.34
CA ALA A 25 39.45 1.75 64.08
C ALA A 25 39.33 3.14 63.41
N SER A 26 40.45 3.83 63.18
CA SER A 26 40.46 5.17 62.59
C SER A 26 40.03 5.16 61.12
N SER A 27 39.42 6.26 60.68
CA SER A 27 38.96 6.45 59.31
C SER A 27 40.02 7.17 58.46
N TYR A 28 40.53 6.50 57.43
CA TYR A 28 41.53 7.06 56.52
C TYR A 28 40.90 7.38 55.17
N TRP A 29 41.05 8.63 54.73
CA TRP A 29 40.47 9.12 53.49
C TRP A 29 41.53 9.42 52.42
N LEU A 30 41.18 9.21 51.16
CA LEU A 30 41.93 9.61 49.97
C LEU A 30 40.95 10.27 49.00
N ARG A 31 41.32 11.35 48.34
CA ARG A 31 40.46 12.07 47.37
C ARG A 31 41.19 12.25 46.06
N THR A 32 40.46 12.15 44.94
CA THR A 32 40.97 12.50 43.62
C THR A 32 41.14 14.01 43.47
N SER A 33 41.78 14.43 42.37
CA SER A 33 41.63 15.78 41.84
C SER A 33 40.19 16.04 41.37
N TRP A 34 39.85 17.30 41.10
CA TRP A 34 38.55 17.69 40.59
C TRP A 34 38.33 17.19 39.16
N ILE A 35 37.25 16.44 38.94
CA ILE A 35 36.89 15.86 37.64
C ILE A 35 35.80 16.73 37.00
N PRO A 36 36.10 17.46 35.92
CA PRO A 36 35.11 18.33 35.27
C PRO A 36 33.98 17.50 34.64
N LEU A 37 32.73 17.88 34.91
CA LEU A 37 31.54 17.28 34.31
C LEU A 37 31.03 18.14 33.16
N ARG A 38 30.66 17.48 32.06
CA ARG A 38 29.82 18.12 31.02
C ARG A 38 28.36 17.96 31.41
N ALA A 39 27.51 18.91 31.01
CA ALA A 39 26.09 18.92 31.37
C ALA A 39 25.43 17.57 31.04
N GLU A 40 24.71 17.01 32.03
CA GLU A 40 23.88 15.81 31.90
C GLU A 40 24.64 14.51 31.54
N THR A 41 25.84 14.32 32.11
CA THR A 41 26.67 13.12 31.92
C THR A 41 26.50 12.09 33.05
N VAL A 42 26.43 10.81 32.68
CA VAL A 42 26.58 9.68 33.62
C VAL A 42 28.04 9.23 33.60
N LEU A 43 28.71 9.27 34.75
CA LEU A 43 30.07 8.78 34.90
C LEU A 43 30.08 7.31 35.31
N TYR A 44 31.07 6.60 34.78
CA TYR A 44 31.43 5.24 35.12
C TYR A 44 32.79 5.28 35.81
N VAL A 45 32.91 4.60 36.93
CA VAL A 45 34.14 4.50 37.72
C VAL A 45 34.54 3.04 37.78
N GLU A 46 35.66 2.70 37.14
CA GLU A 46 36.30 1.39 37.19
C GLU A 46 37.47 1.47 38.16
N ILE A 47 37.50 0.58 39.16
CA ILE A 47 38.51 0.56 40.22
C ILE A 47 39.21 -0.80 40.18
N ARG A 48 40.53 -0.79 40.03
CA ARG A 48 41.39 -1.97 40.20
C ARG A 48 42.13 -1.84 41.51
N PHE A 49 42.05 -2.87 42.34
CA PHE A 49 42.65 -2.88 43.67
C PHE A 49 43.09 -4.29 44.08
N THR A 50 44.01 -4.37 45.03
CA THR A 50 44.36 -5.59 45.76
C THR A 50 44.01 -5.42 47.23
N MET A 51 43.69 -6.52 47.91
CA MET A 51 43.34 -6.52 49.32
C MET A 51 43.86 -7.80 49.97
N MET A 52 44.34 -7.70 51.21
CA MET A 52 44.76 -8.86 51.99
C MET A 52 43.59 -9.41 52.82
N GLU A 53 43.47 -10.73 52.88
CA GLU A 53 42.48 -11.41 53.72
C GLU A 53 42.79 -11.24 55.20
N CYS A 54 41.75 -11.04 56.01
CA CYS A 54 41.87 -10.87 57.45
C CYS A 54 42.23 -12.18 58.17
N SER A 55 41.96 -13.33 57.55
CA SER A 55 42.37 -14.66 57.99
C SER A 55 43.88 -14.74 58.25
N GLY A 56 44.68 -14.03 57.46
CA GLY A 56 46.14 -13.99 57.57
C GLY A 56 46.70 -13.00 58.61
N LEU A 57 45.87 -12.15 59.21
CA LEU A 57 46.33 -10.98 59.97
C LEU A 57 46.03 -11.01 61.48
N ASN A 58 45.25 -11.97 62.00
CA ASN A 58 44.94 -12.13 63.44
C ASN A 58 44.45 -10.87 64.19
N PHE A 59 43.89 -9.87 63.49
CA PHE A 59 43.33 -8.66 64.09
C PHE A 59 41.80 -8.66 64.06
N ARG A 60 41.16 -8.49 65.22
CA ARG A 60 39.69 -8.44 65.36
C ARG A 60 39.02 -7.25 64.65
N GLN A 61 39.78 -6.19 64.36
CA GLN A 61 39.31 -4.96 63.72
C GLN A 61 39.61 -4.93 62.21
N CYS A 62 40.16 -6.01 61.66
CA CYS A 62 40.47 -6.12 60.24
C CYS A 62 39.18 -6.14 59.40
N LYS A 63 39.18 -5.43 58.27
CA LYS A 63 38.08 -5.40 57.30
C LYS A 63 38.56 -5.71 55.88
N GLU A 64 37.72 -6.42 55.12
CA GLU A 64 37.94 -6.76 53.71
C GLU A 64 37.08 -5.90 52.77
N THR A 65 36.81 -4.65 53.15
CA THR A 65 35.97 -3.72 52.39
C THR A 65 36.46 -2.29 52.54
N PHE A 66 36.25 -1.47 51.52
CA PHE A 66 36.42 -0.01 51.59
C PHE A 66 35.18 0.70 51.05
N ASN A 67 35.01 1.98 51.40
CA ASN A 67 33.86 2.76 50.95
C ASN A 67 34.29 3.76 49.86
N LEU A 68 33.46 3.89 48.82
CA LEU A 68 33.57 4.93 47.81
C LEU A 68 32.55 6.04 48.08
N TYR A 69 33.00 7.28 47.99
CA TYR A 69 32.21 8.49 48.13
C TYR A 69 32.43 9.43 46.94
N TYR A 70 31.51 10.37 46.76
CA TYR A 70 31.72 11.50 45.87
C TYR A 70 31.30 12.82 46.50
N TYR A 71 31.89 13.91 46.03
CA TYR A 71 31.51 15.27 46.38
C TYR A 71 31.40 16.12 45.13
N GLN A 72 30.22 16.68 44.88
CA GLN A 72 29.97 17.53 43.72
C GLN A 72 30.29 18.99 44.05
N SER A 73 31.07 19.65 43.20
CA SER A 73 31.47 21.06 43.36
C SER A 73 31.48 21.77 42.00
N PRO A 74 30.93 22.99 41.89
CA PRO A 74 30.95 23.76 40.65
C PRO A 74 32.37 24.15 40.19
N THR A 75 33.34 24.23 41.12
CA THR A 75 34.74 24.62 40.86
C THR A 75 35.73 23.73 41.62
N ASP A 76 37.00 23.75 41.19
CA ASP A 76 38.11 23.09 41.87
C ASP A 76 38.55 23.90 43.11
N SER A 77 37.78 23.78 44.20
CA SER A 77 37.95 24.55 45.44
C SER A 77 38.47 23.73 46.63
N ALA A 78 38.82 22.45 46.43
CA ALA A 78 39.06 21.55 47.55
C ALA A 78 40.51 21.59 48.05
N SER A 79 40.71 21.88 49.33
CA SER A 79 42.01 21.92 50.01
C SER A 79 42.31 20.61 50.75
N LEU A 80 43.42 20.56 51.51
CA LEU A 80 43.75 19.45 52.40
C LEU A 80 42.76 19.26 53.56
N THR A 81 42.02 20.31 53.92
CA THR A 81 41.08 20.31 55.06
C THR A 81 39.63 20.58 54.66
N GLN A 82 39.38 21.04 53.44
CA GLN A 82 38.05 21.33 52.91
C GLN A 82 37.78 20.61 51.57
N PRO A 83 36.57 20.08 51.33
CA PRO A 83 35.52 19.85 52.34
C PRO A 83 36.01 18.89 53.43
N SER A 84 35.37 18.93 54.60
CA SER A 84 35.74 18.10 55.75
C SER A 84 35.69 16.61 55.41
N TRP A 85 36.68 15.86 55.89
CA TRP A 85 36.82 14.42 55.69
C TRP A 85 35.78 13.60 56.49
N MET A 86 34.51 13.69 56.09
CA MET A 86 33.37 13.07 56.78
C MET A 86 32.20 12.83 55.81
N GLU A 87 31.24 11.99 56.20
CA GLU A 87 30.06 11.58 55.40
C GLU A 87 29.09 12.72 55.00
N LYS A 88 29.35 13.95 55.44
CA LYS A 88 28.68 15.17 54.97
C LYS A 88 29.75 16.26 54.85
N PRO A 89 30.19 16.64 53.63
CA PRO A 89 29.37 16.70 52.42
C PRO A 89 29.59 15.55 51.42
N TYR A 90 30.42 14.56 51.73
CA TYR A 90 30.67 13.42 50.85
C TYR A 90 29.50 12.44 50.83
N ILE A 91 28.90 12.20 49.67
CA ILE A 91 27.79 11.26 49.51
C ILE A 91 28.36 9.88 49.24
N LYS A 92 27.96 8.89 50.04
CA LYS A 92 28.38 7.49 49.86
C LYS A 92 27.83 6.94 48.55
N VAL A 93 28.72 6.42 47.71
CA VAL A 93 28.36 5.69 46.49
C VAL A 93 28.02 4.26 46.87
N ASP A 94 28.99 3.54 47.46
CA ASP A 94 28.81 2.15 47.91
C ASP A 94 29.92 1.68 48.86
N THR A 95 29.72 0.51 49.48
CA THR A 95 30.74 -0.29 50.15
C THR A 95 31.26 -1.32 49.15
N VAL A 96 32.48 -1.13 48.66
CA VAL A 96 33.01 -1.95 47.56
C VAL A 96 33.54 -3.27 48.11
N ALA A 97 32.79 -4.34 47.84
CA ALA A 97 33.27 -5.71 47.72
C ALA A 97 32.98 -6.12 46.26
N ALA A 98 33.93 -5.83 45.37
CA ALA A 98 33.90 -6.05 43.91
C ALA A 98 32.51 -6.29 43.26
N ASP A 99 31.86 -5.22 42.77
CA ASP A 99 31.21 -5.13 41.44
C ASP A 99 30.54 -3.77 41.22
N HIS A 100 30.31 -3.42 39.94
CA HIS A 100 30.16 -2.10 39.34
C HIS A 100 29.20 -1.07 39.98
N LEU A 101 29.63 0.22 39.98
CA LEU A 101 28.88 1.37 40.50
C LEU A 101 28.39 2.30 39.38
N LEU A 102 27.08 2.57 39.35
CA LEU A 102 26.38 3.46 38.42
C LEU A 102 25.66 4.56 39.21
N ARG A 103 26.02 5.85 39.06
CA ARG A 103 25.10 6.92 39.45
C ARG A 103 25.30 8.29 38.79
N ARG A 104 24.17 9.00 38.75
CA ARG A 104 23.80 10.17 37.93
C ARG A 104 24.32 11.47 38.56
N GLY A 105 25.19 12.20 37.84
CA GLY A 105 25.64 13.54 38.24
C GLY A 105 24.64 14.61 37.81
N GLY A 106 24.25 15.48 38.74
CA GLY A 106 23.48 16.69 38.46
C GLY A 106 24.31 17.80 37.82
N THR A 107 23.64 18.91 37.51
CA THR A 107 24.03 20.12 36.77
C THR A 107 25.49 20.61 36.81
N SER A 108 25.88 21.30 35.73
CA SER A 108 27.17 21.97 35.44
C SER A 108 28.10 22.21 36.64
N GLY A 109 29.29 21.60 36.59
CA GLY A 109 30.31 21.63 37.63
C GLY A 109 31.31 20.50 37.46
N GLY A 110 31.88 19.99 38.55
CA GLY A 110 32.72 18.80 38.56
C GLY A 110 32.52 17.98 39.84
N VAL A 111 33.24 16.87 39.95
CA VAL A 111 33.11 15.92 41.05
C VAL A 111 34.47 15.48 41.57
N TYR A 112 34.55 15.25 42.87
CA TYR A 112 35.67 14.54 43.51
C TYR A 112 35.20 13.14 43.89
N LEU A 113 36.04 12.14 43.68
CA LEU A 113 35.86 10.82 44.27
C LEU A 113 36.69 10.73 45.54
N ALA A 114 36.17 10.05 46.55
CA ALA A 114 36.89 9.83 47.80
C ALA A 114 36.77 8.37 48.27
N PHE A 115 37.88 7.83 48.75
CA PHE A 115 38.03 6.46 49.20
C PHE A 115 38.27 6.47 50.71
N GLN A 116 37.44 5.75 51.44
CA GLN A 116 37.54 5.64 52.89
C GLN A 116 37.87 4.20 53.27
N SER A 117 38.92 4.03 54.08
CA SER A 117 39.33 2.75 54.65
C SER A 117 39.32 2.82 56.18
N GLN A 118 38.85 1.75 56.82
CA GLN A 118 38.83 1.56 58.27
C GLN A 118 39.24 0.11 58.58
N GLY A 119 40.49 -0.12 58.96
CA GLY A 119 40.96 -1.45 59.31
C GLY A 119 41.29 -2.39 58.14
N ALA A 120 41.48 -1.89 56.92
CA ALA A 120 41.84 -2.73 55.76
C ALA A 120 43.34 -2.65 55.41
N CYS A 121 43.87 -3.73 54.84
CA CYS A 121 45.17 -3.76 54.16
C CYS A 121 44.93 -3.92 52.65
N MET A 122 45.08 -2.83 51.91
CA MET A 122 44.75 -2.76 50.48
C MET A 122 45.65 -1.80 49.70
N ALA A 123 45.69 -2.00 48.38
CA ALA A 123 46.30 -1.08 47.43
C ALA A 123 45.34 -0.77 46.28
N LEU A 124 45.14 0.51 45.97
CA LEU A 124 44.47 0.99 44.77
C LEU A 124 45.48 1.02 43.62
N LEU A 125 45.26 0.17 42.62
CA LEU A 125 46.13 0.02 41.46
C LEU A 125 45.77 1.00 40.34
N ALA A 126 44.47 1.15 40.05
CA ALA A 126 43.99 2.07 39.03
C ALA A 126 42.57 2.55 39.33
N VAL A 127 42.29 3.83 39.05
CA VAL A 127 40.95 4.40 39.08
C VAL A 127 40.69 5.06 37.74
N ARG A 128 39.79 4.49 36.94
CA ARG A 128 39.43 4.98 35.61
C ARG A 128 38.02 5.54 35.65
N VAL A 129 37.91 6.85 35.37
CA VAL A 129 36.63 7.56 35.27
C VAL A 129 36.34 7.87 33.81
N TYR A 130 35.18 7.45 33.30
CA TYR A 130 34.79 7.66 31.90
C TYR A 130 33.28 7.85 31.75
N TYR A 131 32.84 8.34 30.58
CA TYR A 131 31.44 8.35 30.19
C TYR A 131 31.29 7.68 28.82
N ARG A 132 30.07 7.24 28.49
CA ARG A 132 29.76 6.64 27.18
C ARG A 132 29.08 7.67 26.29
N LYS A 133 29.35 7.60 24.99
CA LYS A 133 28.71 8.43 23.95
C LYS A 133 28.40 7.61 22.71
N CYS A 134 27.37 8.02 21.98
CA CYS A 134 27.09 7.52 20.64
C CYS A 134 27.92 8.36 19.65
N PRO A 135 28.84 7.76 18.88
CA PRO A 135 29.57 8.50 17.85
C PRO A 135 28.61 9.04 16.79
N ALA A 136 29.01 10.10 16.10
CA ALA A 136 28.25 10.58 14.94
C ALA A 136 28.12 9.46 13.90
N LEU A 137 26.91 9.23 13.41
CA LEU A 137 26.58 8.16 12.49
C LEU A 137 25.90 8.73 11.26
N LEU A 138 26.33 8.33 10.08
CA LEU A 138 25.63 8.60 8.83
C LEU A 138 24.98 7.30 8.37
N HIS A 139 23.65 7.26 8.35
CA HIS A 139 22.91 6.06 7.99
C HIS A 139 21.67 6.43 7.17
N SER A 140 21.43 5.72 6.07
CA SER A 140 20.28 5.95 5.17
C SER A 140 20.10 7.44 4.82
N PHE A 141 21.18 8.09 4.38
CA PHE A 141 21.24 9.52 4.04
C PHE A 141 20.86 10.50 5.17
N THR A 142 20.86 10.03 6.42
CA THR A 142 20.56 10.84 7.60
C THR A 142 21.79 10.93 8.48
N LEU A 143 22.19 12.17 8.82
CA LEU A 143 23.29 12.43 9.73
C LEU A 143 22.76 12.48 11.16
N PHE A 144 23.16 11.51 11.97
CA PHE A 144 22.95 11.48 13.40
C PHE A 144 24.19 12.09 14.07
N PRO A 145 24.07 13.23 14.75
CA PRO A 145 25.20 13.86 15.42
C PRO A 145 25.69 12.99 16.58
N GLU A 146 26.93 13.26 17.03
CA GLU A 146 27.42 12.68 18.27
C GLU A 146 26.49 13.06 19.43
N THR A 147 26.05 12.06 20.20
CA THR A 147 25.08 12.24 21.28
C THR A 147 25.54 11.56 22.55
N ILE A 148 25.41 12.26 23.68
CA ILE A 148 25.66 11.69 25.01
C ILE A 148 24.32 11.22 25.55
N PRO A 149 24.11 9.92 25.76
CA PRO A 149 22.82 9.43 26.21
C PRO A 149 22.57 9.80 27.68
N HIS A 150 21.37 10.32 27.97
CA HIS A 150 20.94 10.69 29.33
C HIS A 150 20.58 9.47 30.21
N THR A 151 20.62 8.25 29.66
CA THR A 151 20.30 6.96 30.31
C THR A 151 21.20 5.83 29.79
N LEU A 152 21.25 4.68 30.51
CA LEU A 152 21.94 3.46 30.07
C LEU A 152 21.53 3.13 28.63
N VAL A 153 22.52 3.00 27.74
CA VAL A 153 22.40 2.76 26.30
C VAL A 153 21.18 1.91 25.96
N GLN A 154 20.10 2.54 25.50
CA GLN A 154 18.99 1.82 24.87
C GLN A 154 19.44 1.51 23.44
N GLN A 155 19.31 0.25 23.02
CA GLN A 155 19.43 -0.09 21.61
C GLN A 155 18.38 0.72 20.85
N TRP A 156 18.83 1.37 19.79
CA TRP A 156 17.99 2.16 18.90
C TRP A 156 16.78 1.33 18.44
N VAL A 157 15.59 1.71 18.91
CA VAL A 157 14.33 1.04 18.58
C VAL A 157 13.74 1.75 17.37
N GLY A 158 13.82 1.06 16.24
CA GLY A 158 13.14 1.43 14.99
C GLY A 158 14.13 1.80 13.90
N LEU A 159 14.14 1.00 12.81
CA LEU A 159 14.62 1.44 11.49
C LEU A 159 14.20 2.90 11.26
N PRO A 160 15.05 3.75 10.67
CA PRO A 160 14.71 5.15 10.53
C PRO A 160 13.54 5.20 9.56
N SER A 161 12.38 5.59 10.06
CA SER A 161 11.18 5.77 9.26
C SER A 161 11.31 6.92 8.25
N SER A 162 12.43 7.67 8.29
CA SER A 162 12.87 8.54 7.22
C SER A 162 13.99 7.89 6.40
N SER A 163 13.63 7.06 5.42
CA SER A 163 14.57 6.73 4.35
C SER A 163 14.73 7.98 3.48
N CYS A 164 15.68 8.84 3.82
CA CYS A 164 16.07 9.94 2.95
C CYS A 164 16.50 9.35 1.60
N SER A 165 15.96 9.88 0.50
CA SER A 165 16.24 9.38 -0.85
C SER A 165 16.92 10.46 -1.68
N CYS A 166 17.78 10.06 -2.61
CA CYS A 166 18.37 11.01 -3.53
C CYS A 166 17.30 11.67 -4.41
N ARG A 167 17.40 12.99 -4.55
CA ARG A 167 16.52 13.81 -5.38
C ARG A 167 16.62 13.40 -6.86
N PRO A 168 15.64 13.76 -7.70
CA PRO A 168 15.76 13.61 -9.16
C PRO A 168 17.08 14.18 -9.68
N GLY A 169 17.70 13.48 -10.63
CA GLY A 169 19.03 13.80 -11.13
C GLY A 169 20.19 13.32 -10.25
N TYR A 170 19.93 12.69 -9.10
CA TYR A 170 20.99 12.21 -8.20
C TYR A 170 20.83 10.73 -7.83
N GLU A 171 21.94 10.00 -7.86
CA GLU A 171 22.04 8.60 -7.45
C GLU A 171 22.80 8.45 -6.14
N ALA A 172 22.49 7.37 -5.42
CA ALA A 172 23.26 6.93 -4.28
C ALA A 172 24.67 6.53 -4.71
N ASN A 173 25.69 6.99 -4.00
CA ASN A 173 27.03 6.40 -4.13
C ASN A 173 27.03 4.93 -3.66
N GLN A 174 28.08 4.15 -3.97
CA GLN A 174 28.19 2.73 -3.60
C GLN A 174 27.96 2.45 -2.11
N SER A 175 28.28 3.40 -1.23
CA SER A 175 28.07 3.31 0.21
C SER A 175 26.71 3.82 0.70
N GLN A 176 25.85 4.36 -0.17
CA GLN A 176 24.57 5.02 0.18
C GLN A 176 24.71 6.18 1.19
N LEU A 177 25.90 6.79 1.27
CA LEU A 177 26.22 7.87 2.19
C LEU A 177 26.13 9.27 1.56
N ARG A 178 26.17 9.37 0.23
CA ARG A 178 26.03 10.64 -0.49
C ARG A 178 25.25 10.47 -1.78
N CYS A 179 24.54 11.52 -2.17
CA CYS A 179 23.91 11.61 -3.47
C CYS A 179 24.86 12.28 -4.47
N ARG A 180 25.19 11.60 -5.56
CA ARG A 180 26.00 12.11 -6.68
C ARG A 180 25.08 12.47 -7.85
N ALA A 181 25.37 13.55 -8.55
CA ALA A 181 24.67 13.89 -9.78
C ALA A 181 24.84 12.79 -10.84
N CYS A 182 23.78 12.49 -11.60
CA CYS A 182 23.84 11.56 -12.72
C CYS A 182 24.93 12.00 -13.70
N PRO A 183 25.80 11.09 -14.16
CA PRO A 183 26.76 11.39 -15.23
C PRO A 183 26.07 11.86 -16.51
N SER A 184 26.80 12.57 -17.37
CA SER A 184 26.33 12.93 -18.72
C SER A 184 25.91 11.66 -19.50
N GLY A 185 24.81 11.75 -20.24
CA GLY A 185 24.18 10.61 -20.90
C GLY A 185 23.26 9.76 -20.01
N GLN A 186 23.16 10.08 -18.71
CA GLN A 186 22.25 9.45 -17.77
C GLN A 186 21.29 10.45 -17.13
N PHE A 187 20.15 9.96 -16.66
CA PHE A 187 19.13 10.77 -16.01
C PHE A 187 18.43 10.02 -14.88
N LYS A 188 17.69 10.78 -14.06
CA LYS A 188 16.79 10.23 -13.06
C LYS A 188 15.59 11.14 -12.81
N ALA A 189 14.40 10.69 -13.21
CA ALA A 189 13.18 11.48 -13.13
C ALA A 189 12.52 11.50 -11.73
N VAL A 190 12.61 10.40 -10.99
CA VAL A 190 11.93 10.23 -9.70
C VAL A 190 12.92 10.16 -8.53
N PRO A 191 12.56 10.67 -7.34
CA PRO A 191 13.36 10.47 -6.14
C PRO A 191 13.41 8.98 -5.77
N GLY A 192 14.51 8.54 -5.15
CA GLY A 192 14.61 7.14 -4.71
C GLY A 192 16.04 6.65 -4.52
N LEU A 193 16.17 5.38 -4.16
CA LEU A 193 17.46 4.69 -4.01
C LEU A 193 18.00 4.11 -5.34
N ALA A 194 17.17 4.03 -6.37
CA ALA A 194 17.57 3.54 -7.69
C ALA A 194 18.69 4.41 -8.30
N GLY A 195 19.62 3.78 -9.01
CA GLY A 195 20.70 4.45 -9.73
C GLY A 195 20.21 5.29 -10.91
N CYS A 196 21.10 6.10 -11.47
CA CYS A 196 20.83 6.80 -12.71
C CYS A 196 20.74 5.79 -13.86
N ILE A 197 19.83 6.03 -14.81
CA ILE A 197 19.66 5.18 -15.99
C ILE A 197 20.15 5.91 -17.23
N LEU A 198 20.63 5.15 -18.22
CA LEU A 198 21.02 5.70 -19.51
C LEU A 198 19.82 6.36 -20.20
N CYS A 199 20.08 7.44 -20.94
CA CYS A 199 19.05 8.04 -21.77
C CYS A 199 18.48 7.00 -22.74
N PRO A 200 17.15 6.89 -22.86
CA PRO A 200 16.52 5.95 -23.77
C PRO A 200 16.77 6.35 -25.23
N ALA A 201 16.49 5.44 -26.15
CA ALA A 201 16.74 5.65 -27.58
C ALA A 201 16.15 6.97 -28.10
N ASN A 202 16.86 7.58 -29.07
CA ASN A 202 16.52 8.87 -29.67
C ASN A 202 16.44 10.06 -28.69
N SER A 203 17.04 9.94 -27.51
CA SER A 203 17.18 11.03 -26.55
C SER A 203 18.62 11.17 -26.07
N VAL A 204 18.95 12.33 -25.49
CA VAL A 204 20.30 12.64 -24.99
C VAL A 204 20.22 13.69 -23.88
N THR A 205 21.17 13.64 -22.96
CA THR A 205 21.48 14.77 -22.08
C THR A 205 22.99 14.91 -21.93
N LEU A 206 23.48 16.15 -22.00
CA LEU A 206 24.89 16.48 -21.79
C LEU A 206 25.15 17.02 -20.37
N ILE A 207 24.09 17.42 -19.67
CA ILE A 207 24.15 18.11 -18.39
C ILE A 207 24.18 17.07 -17.26
N PRO A 208 25.23 17.01 -16.42
CA PRO A 208 25.21 16.17 -15.24
C PRO A 208 24.05 16.53 -14.31
N GLY A 209 23.44 15.53 -13.68
CA GLY A 209 22.31 15.75 -12.78
C GLY A 209 20.96 15.95 -13.48
N SER A 210 20.85 15.52 -14.74
CA SER A 210 19.61 15.66 -15.51
C SER A 210 18.45 14.83 -14.95
N THR A 211 17.27 15.44 -14.89
CA THR A 211 16.03 14.77 -14.47
C THR A 211 15.26 14.16 -15.64
N TYR A 212 15.60 14.53 -16.87
CA TYR A 212 15.03 14.00 -18.11
C TYR A 212 16.08 14.07 -19.23
N CYS A 213 15.87 13.30 -20.30
CA CYS A 213 16.68 13.38 -21.51
C CYS A 213 15.91 14.13 -22.61
N LEU A 214 16.56 15.10 -23.26
CA LEU A 214 15.99 15.83 -24.39
C LEU A 214 15.90 14.92 -25.61
N CYS A 215 14.82 15.04 -26.39
CA CYS A 215 14.71 14.29 -27.64
C CYS A 215 15.67 14.84 -28.69
N ARG A 216 16.21 13.94 -29.53
CA ARG A 216 17.01 14.34 -30.69
C ARG A 216 16.12 15.03 -31.73
N PRO A 217 16.69 15.90 -32.60
CA PRO A 217 15.92 16.55 -33.67
C PRO A 217 15.12 15.54 -34.51
N GLY A 218 13.84 15.84 -34.75
CA GLY A 218 12.90 14.97 -35.46
C GLY A 218 12.23 13.89 -34.61
N TYR A 219 12.56 13.81 -33.31
CA TYR A 219 11.92 12.92 -32.35
C TYR A 219 11.26 13.73 -31.22
N HIS A 220 10.21 13.15 -30.66
CA HIS A 220 9.29 13.79 -29.75
C HIS A 220 8.77 12.78 -28.71
N ARG A 221 8.29 13.29 -27.58
CA ARG A 221 7.50 12.55 -26.59
C ARG A 221 6.18 13.28 -26.39
N ALA A 222 5.10 12.52 -26.33
CA ALA A 222 3.79 13.05 -25.93
C ALA A 222 3.77 13.32 -24.42
N ASP A 223 2.89 14.21 -23.95
CA ASP A 223 2.76 14.52 -22.52
C ASP A 223 2.33 13.31 -21.67
N SER A 224 1.70 12.31 -22.30
CA SER A 224 1.33 11.04 -21.69
C SER A 224 2.49 10.03 -21.60
N ASP A 225 3.60 10.27 -22.29
CA ASP A 225 4.74 9.34 -22.30
C ASP A 225 5.61 9.51 -21.04
N PRO A 226 5.99 8.42 -20.36
CA PRO A 226 6.86 8.52 -19.21
C PRO A 226 8.31 8.90 -19.62
N PRO A 227 9.09 9.55 -18.74
CA PRO A 227 10.45 10.03 -19.06
C PRO A 227 11.44 8.93 -19.49
N HIS A 228 11.20 7.69 -19.09
CA HIS A 228 12.03 6.52 -19.44
C HIS A 228 11.69 5.91 -20.81
N GLN A 229 10.58 6.30 -21.43
CA GLN A 229 10.25 5.87 -22.78
C GLN A 229 11.16 6.57 -23.81
N ALA A 230 11.52 5.83 -24.87
CA ALA A 230 12.28 6.37 -25.99
C ALA A 230 11.50 7.47 -26.71
N CYS A 231 12.21 8.45 -27.28
CA CYS A 231 11.55 9.42 -28.15
C CYS A 231 11.14 8.75 -29.46
N SER A 232 9.93 9.06 -29.89
CA SER A 232 9.30 8.55 -31.11
C SER A 232 9.22 9.63 -32.19
N ARG A 233 8.86 9.27 -33.41
CA ARG A 233 8.66 10.22 -34.52
C ARG A 233 7.30 10.01 -35.18
N PRO A 234 6.80 10.95 -36.01
CA PRO A 234 5.59 10.72 -36.82
C PRO A 234 5.76 9.50 -37.75
N PRO A 235 4.69 8.78 -38.08
CA PRO A 235 4.75 7.60 -38.94
C PRO A 235 4.99 8.00 -40.41
N SER A 236 5.50 7.06 -41.21
CA SER A 236 5.56 7.19 -42.68
C SER A 236 4.16 7.06 -43.31
N SER A 237 4.01 7.32 -44.61
CA SER A 237 2.70 7.22 -45.29
C SER A 237 2.14 5.79 -45.28
N PRO A 238 0.81 5.62 -45.27
CA PRO A 238 0.18 4.31 -45.42
C PRO A 238 0.50 3.71 -46.80
N ARG A 239 0.60 2.39 -46.87
CA ARG A 239 0.99 1.68 -48.11
C ARG A 239 -0.22 1.11 -48.83
N ARG A 240 -0.12 0.95 -50.14
CA ARG A 240 -1.08 0.18 -50.98
C ARG A 240 -2.55 0.53 -50.69
N VAL A 241 -2.90 1.81 -50.84
CA VAL A 241 -4.31 2.24 -50.75
C VAL A 241 -5.04 1.70 -51.97
N VAL A 242 -5.93 0.74 -51.75
CA VAL A 242 -6.81 0.16 -52.77
C VAL A 242 -8.23 0.68 -52.59
N SER A 243 -8.93 0.87 -53.70
CA SER A 243 -10.31 1.35 -53.70
C SER A 243 -11.21 0.39 -54.45
N GLN A 244 -12.40 0.16 -53.88
CA GLN A 244 -13.47 -0.61 -54.52
C GLN A 244 -14.71 0.27 -54.61
N LEU A 245 -15.20 0.47 -55.83
CA LEU A 245 -16.39 1.28 -56.07
C LEU A 245 -17.63 0.38 -56.16
N ASN A 246 -18.67 0.74 -55.41
CA ASN A 246 -19.98 0.12 -55.49
C ASN A 246 -21.07 1.18 -55.58
N VAL A 247 -21.65 1.38 -56.78
CA VAL A 247 -22.76 2.31 -57.09
C VAL A 247 -22.47 3.78 -56.71
N SER A 248 -22.65 4.16 -55.44
CA SER A 248 -22.42 5.50 -54.86
C SER A 248 -21.59 5.46 -53.56
N MET A 249 -20.96 4.32 -53.30
CA MET A 249 -20.07 4.07 -52.16
C MET A 249 -18.68 3.72 -52.66
N ALA A 250 -17.65 4.31 -52.05
CA ALA A 250 -16.27 3.86 -52.18
C ALA A 250 -15.83 3.16 -50.90
N THR A 251 -15.34 1.93 -51.01
CA THR A 251 -14.60 1.26 -49.93
C THR A 251 -13.12 1.50 -50.16
N LEU A 252 -12.45 2.12 -49.17
CA LEU A 252 -11.01 2.29 -49.18
C LEU A 252 -10.40 1.29 -48.20
N GLU A 253 -9.34 0.62 -48.61
CA GLU A 253 -8.55 -0.28 -47.76
C GLU A 253 -7.07 -0.01 -47.98
N TRP A 254 -6.28 -0.05 -46.90
CA TRP A 254 -4.86 0.26 -46.96
C TRP A 254 -4.03 -0.65 -46.06
N SER A 255 -2.73 -0.68 -46.33
CA SER A 255 -1.73 -1.34 -45.50
C SER A 255 -1.08 -0.34 -44.56
N GLU A 256 -0.56 -0.85 -43.44
CA GLU A 256 0.15 -0.04 -42.45
C GLU A 256 1.39 0.65 -43.04
N PRO A 257 1.82 1.80 -42.47
CA PRO A 257 3.09 2.45 -42.79
C PRO A 257 4.31 1.53 -42.65
N ILE A 258 5.42 1.85 -43.33
CA ILE A 258 6.67 1.08 -43.19
C ILE A 258 7.37 1.36 -41.87
N ASP A 259 7.26 2.60 -41.42
CA ASP A 259 7.71 3.01 -40.11
C ASP A 259 6.54 3.64 -39.35
N HIS A 260 6.25 3.09 -38.18
CA HIS A 260 5.23 3.62 -37.27
C HIS A 260 5.80 4.73 -36.37
N GLY A 261 7.10 4.99 -36.47
CA GLY A 261 7.82 5.95 -35.65
C GLY A 261 8.09 5.46 -34.23
N GLY A 262 8.08 4.14 -34.02
CA GLY A 262 8.34 3.49 -32.73
C GLY A 262 7.16 3.49 -31.77
N ARG A 263 5.93 3.69 -32.25
CA ARG A 263 4.70 3.66 -31.43
C ARG A 263 3.67 2.68 -31.98
N THR A 264 2.69 2.34 -31.15
CA THR A 264 1.58 1.44 -31.48
C THR A 264 0.22 2.14 -31.50
N ASP A 265 0.17 3.42 -31.14
CA ASP A 265 -1.01 4.29 -31.12
C ASP A 265 -1.31 4.90 -32.51
N LEU A 266 -1.17 4.08 -33.55
CA LEU A 266 -1.37 4.49 -34.93
C LEU A 266 -2.86 4.70 -35.24
N THR A 267 -3.16 5.84 -35.84
CA THR A 267 -4.50 6.26 -36.25
C THR A 267 -4.48 6.81 -37.67
N TYR A 268 -5.62 6.81 -38.33
CA TYR A 268 -5.78 7.29 -39.69
C TYR A 268 -6.85 8.37 -39.80
N SER A 269 -6.65 9.29 -40.73
CA SER A 269 -7.64 10.28 -41.16
C SER A 269 -7.84 10.22 -42.67
N ILE A 270 -9.09 10.36 -43.10
CA ILE A 270 -9.47 10.40 -44.52
C ILE A 270 -9.90 11.83 -44.85
N LEU A 271 -9.12 12.47 -45.72
CA LEU A 271 -9.46 13.74 -46.32
C LEU A 271 -10.01 13.46 -47.72
N CYS A 272 -11.19 13.99 -48.03
CA CYS A 272 -11.83 13.84 -49.33
C CYS A 272 -12.02 15.20 -49.99
N SER A 273 -11.64 15.35 -51.25
CA SER A 273 -12.02 16.52 -52.05
C SER A 273 -13.52 16.46 -52.38
N TYR A 274 -14.25 17.55 -52.13
CA TYR A 274 -15.69 17.67 -52.42
C TYR A 274 -16.64 16.78 -51.61
N CYS A 275 -16.19 16.17 -50.51
CA CYS A 275 -17.07 15.54 -49.52
C CYS A 275 -17.43 16.54 -48.38
N PRO A 276 -18.67 16.50 -47.83
CA PRO A 276 -19.06 17.37 -46.72
C PRO A 276 -18.48 16.96 -45.35
N HIS A 277 -17.91 15.76 -45.21
CA HIS A 277 -17.40 15.23 -43.94
C HIS A 277 -16.02 14.57 -44.09
N SER A 278 -15.08 14.92 -43.20
CA SER A 278 -13.79 14.24 -43.04
C SER A 278 -13.86 13.29 -41.86
N GLN A 279 -13.38 12.05 -42.02
CA GLN A 279 -13.34 11.06 -40.94
C GLN A 279 -11.93 11.04 -40.32
N ARG A 280 -11.84 11.06 -39.00
CA ARG A 280 -10.57 11.15 -38.25
C ARG A 280 -10.55 10.14 -37.11
N GLY A 281 -9.35 9.72 -36.69
CA GLY A 281 -9.18 8.82 -35.54
C GLY A 281 -9.55 7.37 -35.83
N LEU A 282 -9.47 6.95 -37.10
CA LEU A 282 -9.74 5.58 -37.49
C LEU A 282 -8.60 4.67 -37.02
N THR A 283 -8.93 3.59 -36.34
CA THR A 283 -7.98 2.52 -35.97
C THR A 283 -8.01 1.37 -36.96
N GLU A 284 -9.15 1.19 -37.64
CA GLU A 284 -9.31 0.21 -38.71
C GLU A 284 -8.64 0.66 -40.01
N ARG A 285 -8.22 -0.34 -40.81
CA ARG A 285 -7.52 -0.14 -42.09
C ARG A 285 -8.46 -0.17 -43.30
N ARG A 286 -9.77 -0.06 -43.03
CA ARG A 286 -10.84 -0.08 -44.02
C ARG A 286 -11.88 0.95 -43.63
N VAL A 287 -12.43 1.64 -44.62
CA VAL A 287 -13.52 2.60 -44.42
C VAL A 287 -14.45 2.62 -45.61
N MET A 288 -15.73 2.87 -45.35
CA MET A 288 -16.77 3.03 -46.37
C MET A 288 -17.22 4.49 -46.44
N VAL A 289 -17.09 5.09 -47.61
CA VAL A 289 -17.52 6.46 -47.89
C VAL A 289 -18.76 6.42 -48.78
N TRP A 290 -19.87 6.96 -48.26
CA TRP A 290 -21.18 6.92 -48.90
C TRP A 290 -21.55 8.27 -49.53
N GLY A 291 -22.54 8.27 -50.42
CA GLY A 291 -23.13 9.51 -50.95
C GLY A 291 -22.31 10.19 -52.05
N LEU A 292 -21.51 9.44 -52.79
CA LEU A 292 -20.71 9.97 -53.89
C LEU A 292 -21.60 10.30 -55.09
N ARG A 293 -21.38 11.47 -55.69
CA ARG A 293 -22.08 11.92 -56.89
C ARG A 293 -21.62 11.08 -58.10
N PRO A 294 -22.53 10.71 -59.02
CA PRO A 294 -22.16 10.02 -60.23
C PRO A 294 -21.34 10.94 -61.15
N HIS A 295 -20.55 10.37 -62.07
CA HIS A 295 -19.72 11.11 -63.03
C HIS A 295 -18.73 12.11 -62.39
N THR A 296 -18.31 11.87 -61.14
CA THR A 296 -17.46 12.79 -60.39
C THR A 296 -16.18 12.07 -59.97
N THR A 297 -15.04 12.73 -60.17
CA THR A 297 -13.73 12.25 -59.70
C THR A 297 -13.47 12.80 -58.30
N TYR A 298 -13.34 11.89 -57.34
CA TYR A 298 -13.02 12.18 -55.94
C TYR A 298 -11.56 11.86 -55.66
N SER A 299 -10.87 12.73 -54.91
CA SER A 299 -9.52 12.47 -54.40
C SER A 299 -9.61 12.17 -52.91
N PHE A 300 -9.21 10.96 -52.53
CA PHE A 300 -9.14 10.51 -51.15
C PHE A 300 -7.69 10.46 -50.70
N THR A 301 -7.35 11.27 -49.70
CA THR A 301 -6.04 11.29 -49.05
C THR A 301 -6.15 10.61 -47.69
N VAL A 302 -5.48 9.46 -47.56
CA VAL A 302 -5.36 8.72 -46.30
C VAL A 302 -4.10 9.21 -45.61
N GLN A 303 -4.24 9.82 -44.44
CA GLN A 303 -3.10 10.23 -43.60
C GLN A 303 -2.93 9.27 -42.44
N SER A 304 -1.69 9.05 -42.05
CA SER A 304 -1.31 8.28 -40.86
C SER A 304 -0.78 9.21 -39.78
N THR A 305 -1.30 9.07 -38.56
CA THR A 305 -0.91 9.87 -37.39
C THR A 305 -0.69 8.99 -36.17
N ASN A 306 0.16 9.43 -35.27
CA ASN A 306 0.39 8.82 -33.95
C ASN A 306 0.40 9.90 -32.87
N GLY A 307 0.58 9.52 -31.60
CA GLY A 307 0.52 10.44 -30.46
C GLY A 307 1.52 11.60 -30.49
N VAL A 308 2.56 11.55 -31.34
CA VAL A 308 3.55 12.63 -31.49
C VAL A 308 3.43 13.42 -32.80
N SER A 309 2.50 13.06 -33.67
CA SER A 309 2.34 13.71 -34.98
C SER A 309 1.92 15.18 -34.85
N SER A 310 1.18 15.54 -33.80
CA SER A 310 0.78 16.93 -33.50
C SER A 310 1.93 17.80 -32.99
N LEU A 311 2.99 17.19 -32.44
CA LEU A 311 4.17 17.89 -31.92
C LEU A 311 5.21 18.16 -33.02
N SER A 312 5.05 17.50 -34.16
CA SER A 312 5.89 17.72 -35.31
C SER A 312 5.39 18.93 -36.11
N GLN A 313 6.32 19.70 -36.66
CA GLN A 313 6.02 20.81 -37.57
C GLN A 313 5.79 20.33 -39.02
N SER A 314 5.98 19.03 -39.29
CA SER A 314 5.75 18.46 -40.62
C SER A 314 4.30 18.04 -40.81
N GLU A 315 3.77 18.25 -42.01
CA GLU A 315 2.47 17.73 -42.41
C GLU A 315 2.38 16.19 -42.25
N PRO A 316 1.23 15.64 -41.84
CA PRO A 316 1.05 14.21 -41.69
C PRO A 316 1.34 13.44 -42.98
N ALA A 317 2.12 12.37 -42.87
CA ALA A 317 2.45 11.52 -44.01
C ALA A 317 1.17 10.89 -44.58
N SER A 318 1.01 10.97 -45.89
CA SER A 318 -0.26 10.61 -46.53
C SER A 318 -0.09 9.99 -47.91
N GLN A 319 -1.13 9.27 -48.35
CA GLN A 319 -1.23 8.62 -49.65
C GLN A 319 -2.59 8.97 -50.27
N THR A 320 -2.57 9.48 -51.50
CA THR A 320 -3.79 9.89 -52.22
C THR A 320 -4.16 8.89 -53.31
N VAL A 321 -5.45 8.61 -53.46
CA VAL A 321 -6.03 7.85 -54.56
C VAL A 321 -7.18 8.64 -55.19
N ASN A 322 -7.27 8.62 -56.52
CA ASN A 322 -8.35 9.24 -57.26
C ASN A 322 -9.35 8.18 -57.72
N ILE A 323 -10.64 8.42 -57.51
CA ILE A 323 -11.73 7.48 -57.82
C ILE A 323 -12.79 8.20 -58.65
N THR A 324 -13.16 7.63 -59.79
CA THR A 324 -14.22 8.15 -60.65
C THR A 324 -15.46 7.25 -60.58
N THR A 325 -16.63 7.82 -60.28
CA THR A 325 -17.90 7.08 -60.24
C THR A 325 -18.40 6.71 -61.65
N SER A 326 -18.86 5.46 -61.87
CA SER A 326 -19.16 4.87 -63.20
C SER A 326 -20.39 5.46 -63.94
N ARG A 327 -20.43 5.27 -65.27
CA ARG A 327 -21.45 5.75 -66.24
C ARG A 327 -22.55 4.73 -66.61
N ASP A 328 -22.47 3.47 -66.18
CA ASP A 328 -23.18 2.36 -66.88
C ASP A 328 -24.52 1.86 -66.27
N VAL A 329 -24.95 2.39 -65.12
CA VAL A 329 -26.22 1.97 -64.49
C VAL A 329 -27.39 2.89 -64.85
N PRO A 330 -28.64 2.37 -64.94
CA PRO A 330 -29.81 3.18 -65.31
C PRO A 330 -30.04 4.36 -64.37
N ALA A 331 -30.53 5.47 -64.93
CA ALA A 331 -31.01 6.61 -64.15
C ALA A 331 -32.14 6.19 -63.18
N PRO A 332 -32.33 6.90 -62.05
CA PRO A 332 -33.42 6.63 -61.13
C PRO A 332 -34.77 6.63 -61.84
N VAL A 333 -35.62 5.66 -61.52
CA VAL A 333 -36.97 5.56 -62.10
C VAL A 333 -37.83 6.73 -61.63
N LEU A 334 -38.57 7.34 -62.56
CA LEU A 334 -39.45 8.48 -62.30
C LEU A 334 -40.92 8.12 -62.56
N GLY A 335 -41.83 8.89 -61.97
CA GLY A 335 -43.26 8.75 -62.23
C GLY A 335 -43.92 7.52 -61.58
N LEU A 336 -43.40 7.03 -60.45
CA LEU A 336 -44.02 5.96 -59.69
C LEU A 336 -45.42 6.37 -59.20
N ARG A 337 -46.45 5.64 -59.63
CA ARG A 337 -47.85 5.91 -59.33
C ARG A 337 -48.63 4.63 -59.01
N LYS A 338 -49.73 4.77 -58.28
CA LYS A 338 -50.67 3.69 -57.98
C LYS A 338 -51.76 3.63 -59.04
N THR A 339 -51.98 2.46 -59.64
CA THR A 339 -53.02 2.22 -60.65
C THR A 339 -54.25 1.52 -60.07
N MET A 340 -54.05 0.52 -59.21
CA MET A 340 -55.13 -0.17 -58.50
C MET A 340 -54.76 -0.38 -57.03
N SER A 341 -55.77 -0.42 -56.16
CA SER A 341 -55.62 -0.84 -54.77
C SER A 341 -56.81 -1.70 -54.39
N SER A 342 -56.54 -2.82 -53.71
CA SER A 342 -57.54 -3.63 -53.03
C SER A 342 -57.32 -3.56 -51.51
N GLU A 343 -58.07 -4.36 -50.75
CA GLU A 343 -57.90 -4.50 -49.30
C GLU A 343 -56.56 -5.16 -48.92
N SER A 344 -55.97 -5.95 -49.83
CA SER A 344 -54.74 -6.70 -49.58
C SER A 344 -53.70 -6.61 -50.70
N SER A 345 -53.89 -5.77 -51.71
CA SER A 345 -52.94 -5.59 -52.80
C SER A 345 -52.83 -4.14 -53.30
N LEU A 346 -51.65 -3.80 -53.83
CA LEU A 346 -51.34 -2.52 -54.48
C LEU A 346 -50.71 -2.80 -55.84
N THR A 347 -51.32 -2.28 -56.91
CA THR A 347 -50.75 -2.31 -58.25
C THR A 347 -50.12 -0.95 -58.56
N LEU A 348 -48.83 -0.96 -58.89
CA LEU A 348 -48.02 0.22 -59.12
C LEU A 348 -47.45 0.21 -60.53
N GLU A 349 -47.29 1.39 -61.11
CA GLU A 349 -46.74 1.60 -62.45
C GLU A 349 -45.75 2.78 -62.42
N TRP A 350 -44.75 2.76 -63.29
CA TRP A 350 -43.75 3.82 -63.42
C TRP A 350 -43.29 4.00 -64.87
N ASN A 351 -42.61 5.12 -65.14
CA ASN A 351 -42.03 5.38 -66.45
C ASN A 351 -40.70 4.63 -66.59
N ALA A 352 -40.53 3.87 -67.67
CA ALA A 352 -39.24 3.26 -67.98
C ALA A 352 -38.18 4.36 -68.23
N PRO A 353 -37.03 4.35 -67.53
CA PRO A 353 -35.99 5.34 -67.76
C PRO A 353 -35.46 5.21 -69.19
N SER A 354 -35.49 6.29 -69.95
CA SER A 354 -35.01 6.30 -71.33
C SER A 354 -33.49 6.11 -71.37
N SER A 355 -33.02 5.20 -72.24
CA SER A 355 -31.59 5.08 -72.55
C SER A 355 -31.11 6.36 -73.24
N PRO A 356 -29.98 6.97 -72.82
CA PRO A 356 -29.44 8.14 -73.52
C PRO A 356 -29.11 7.79 -74.98
N PRO A 357 -29.31 8.73 -75.93
CA PRO A 357 -29.30 8.47 -77.38
C PRO A 357 -27.95 7.97 -77.95
N HIS A 358 -26.89 7.93 -77.15
CA HIS A 358 -25.55 7.55 -77.56
C HIS A 358 -25.15 6.10 -77.20
N LEU A 359 -26.03 5.32 -76.55
CA LEU A 359 -25.74 3.95 -76.10
C LEU A 359 -26.92 2.99 -76.40
N PRO A 360 -26.89 2.27 -77.55
CA PRO A 360 -27.96 1.36 -77.95
C PRO A 360 -27.99 0.01 -77.18
N HIS A 361 -27.14 -0.18 -76.16
CA HIS A 361 -27.02 -1.43 -75.39
C HIS A 361 -27.52 -1.36 -73.93
N SER A 362 -28.09 -0.25 -73.47
CA SER A 362 -28.61 -0.13 -72.09
C SER A 362 -30.08 -0.55 -71.97
N THR A 363 -30.46 -1.68 -72.61
CA THR A 363 -31.81 -2.24 -72.43
C THR A 363 -32.00 -2.64 -70.97
N ILE A 364 -33.07 -2.13 -70.37
CA ILE A 364 -33.46 -2.49 -69.01
C ILE A 364 -33.86 -3.97 -69.01
N VAL A 365 -33.22 -4.75 -68.15
CA VAL A 365 -33.44 -6.19 -68.01
C VAL A 365 -34.68 -6.44 -67.15
N ASN A 366 -34.71 -5.84 -65.95
CA ASN A 366 -35.83 -5.92 -65.03
C ASN A 366 -35.80 -4.77 -64.01
N TYR A 367 -36.84 -4.70 -63.20
CA TYR A 367 -37.02 -3.75 -62.12
C TYR A 367 -37.06 -4.48 -60.78
N GLN A 368 -36.57 -3.80 -59.74
CA GLN A 368 -36.69 -4.26 -58.37
C GLN A 368 -37.42 -3.22 -57.55
N THR A 369 -38.57 -3.61 -57.01
CA THR A 369 -39.40 -2.80 -56.13
C THR A 369 -39.14 -3.22 -54.70
N ARG A 370 -38.94 -2.25 -53.81
CA ARG A 370 -38.94 -2.47 -52.37
C ARG A 370 -40.12 -1.76 -51.72
N TYR A 371 -40.78 -2.44 -50.79
CA TYR A 371 -41.90 -1.88 -50.03
C TYR A 371 -41.80 -2.27 -48.56
N ALA A 372 -42.28 -1.41 -47.68
CA ALA A 372 -42.32 -1.66 -46.25
C ALA A 372 -43.53 -0.97 -45.63
N LEU A 373 -44.14 -1.61 -44.64
CA LEU A 373 -45.04 -0.93 -43.73
C LEU A 373 -44.23 0.14 -42.98
N GLU A 374 -44.83 1.29 -42.69
CA GLU A 374 -44.14 2.36 -41.97
C GLU A 374 -43.61 1.85 -40.62
N GLY A 375 -42.28 1.95 -40.41
CA GLY A 375 -41.60 1.41 -39.23
C GLY A 375 -41.12 -0.05 -39.32
N SER A 376 -41.36 -0.75 -40.44
CA SER A 376 -40.91 -2.14 -40.67
C SER A 376 -39.75 -2.24 -41.67
N ASP A 377 -39.14 -3.44 -41.72
CA ASP A 377 -38.09 -3.81 -42.68
C ASP A 377 -38.61 -3.89 -44.12
N TRP A 378 -37.69 -3.75 -45.08
CA TRP A 378 -37.99 -3.73 -46.51
C TRP A 378 -38.19 -5.14 -47.09
N LEU A 379 -39.31 -5.33 -47.79
CA LEU A 379 -39.59 -6.48 -48.64
C LEU A 379 -39.28 -6.13 -50.10
N TYR A 380 -38.84 -7.13 -50.88
CA TYR A 380 -38.37 -6.94 -52.25
C TYR A 380 -39.14 -7.82 -53.23
N VAL A 381 -39.50 -7.25 -54.37
CA VAL A 381 -40.16 -7.95 -55.49
C VAL A 381 -39.49 -7.54 -56.79
N LEU A 382 -39.28 -8.51 -57.68
CA LEU A 382 -38.77 -8.28 -59.04
C LEU A 382 -39.94 -8.19 -60.02
N SER A 383 -39.80 -7.34 -61.03
CA SER A 383 -40.74 -7.25 -62.15
C SER A 383 -39.99 -7.07 -63.46
N ASP A 384 -40.39 -7.78 -64.50
CA ASP A 384 -39.81 -7.66 -65.84
C ASP A 384 -40.49 -6.55 -66.66
N SER A 385 -41.61 -6.00 -66.17
CA SER A 385 -42.33 -4.87 -66.78
C SER A 385 -42.26 -3.61 -65.90
N SER A 386 -42.65 -2.45 -66.45
CA SER A 386 -42.71 -1.18 -65.71
C SER A 386 -43.93 -1.07 -64.78
N SER A 387 -44.39 -2.21 -64.25
CA SER A 387 -45.53 -2.35 -63.34
C SER A 387 -45.30 -3.52 -62.38
N VAL A 388 -45.91 -3.48 -61.19
CA VAL A 388 -45.87 -4.59 -60.23
C VAL A 388 -47.14 -4.63 -59.40
N GLU A 389 -47.60 -5.83 -59.08
CA GLU A 389 -48.64 -6.06 -58.09
C GLU A 389 -48.01 -6.57 -56.79
N LEU A 390 -48.21 -5.82 -55.70
CA LEU A 390 -47.81 -6.20 -54.35
C LEU A 390 -49.03 -6.85 -53.68
N SER A 391 -48.96 -8.15 -53.40
CA SER A 391 -50.05 -8.92 -52.78
C SER A 391 -49.76 -9.28 -51.31
N GLY A 392 -50.78 -9.66 -50.55
CA GLY A 392 -50.65 -10.06 -49.14
C GLY A 392 -50.39 -8.89 -48.18
N LEU A 393 -50.80 -7.67 -48.56
CA LEU A 393 -50.64 -6.47 -47.74
C LEU A 393 -51.70 -6.37 -46.64
N GLN A 394 -51.38 -5.65 -45.57
CA GLN A 394 -52.33 -5.35 -44.51
C GLN A 394 -53.37 -4.33 -45.00
N ARG A 395 -54.63 -4.53 -44.60
CA ARG A 395 -55.75 -3.64 -44.90
C ARG A 395 -55.56 -2.26 -44.26
N SER A 396 -56.10 -1.23 -44.92
CA SER A 396 -56.07 0.17 -44.46
C SER A 396 -54.68 0.65 -43.97
N SER A 397 -53.60 0.21 -44.62
CA SER A 397 -52.22 0.42 -44.15
C SER A 397 -51.38 1.19 -45.17
N LEU A 398 -50.53 2.09 -44.69
CA LEU A 398 -49.66 2.94 -45.50
C LEU A 398 -48.30 2.26 -45.73
N TYR A 399 -47.95 2.05 -46.99
CA TYR A 399 -46.70 1.43 -47.41
C TYR A 399 -45.81 2.44 -48.11
N ARG A 400 -44.54 2.51 -47.69
CA ARG A 400 -43.49 3.23 -48.43
C ARG A 400 -42.93 2.32 -49.51
N VAL A 401 -42.79 2.83 -50.72
CA VAL A 401 -42.37 2.08 -51.90
C VAL A 401 -41.31 2.84 -52.69
N GLN A 402 -40.30 2.11 -53.17
CA GLN A 402 -39.27 2.61 -54.07
C GLN A 402 -38.95 1.56 -55.14
N VAL A 403 -38.63 2.01 -56.34
CA VAL A 403 -38.29 1.12 -57.46
C VAL A 403 -36.96 1.53 -58.09
N ARG A 404 -36.21 0.54 -58.59
CA ARG A 404 -34.99 0.75 -59.37
C ARG A 404 -34.98 -0.14 -60.60
N ALA A 405 -34.36 0.34 -61.67
CA ALA A 405 -34.16 -0.42 -62.90
C ALA A 405 -32.79 -1.12 -62.90
N ARG A 406 -32.67 -2.24 -63.61
CA ARG A 406 -31.43 -3.00 -63.81
C ARG A 406 -31.06 -3.05 -65.29
N SER A 407 -29.80 -2.76 -65.63
CA SER A 407 -29.22 -3.04 -66.95
C SER A 407 -28.26 -4.23 -66.88
N GLN A 408 -27.64 -4.60 -68.01
CA GLN A 408 -26.55 -5.57 -68.05
C GLN A 408 -25.36 -5.17 -67.15
N ALA A 409 -25.17 -3.87 -66.87
CA ALA A 409 -24.13 -3.35 -65.99
C ALA A 409 -24.53 -3.35 -64.49
N GLY A 410 -25.80 -3.60 -64.15
CA GLY A 410 -26.27 -3.70 -62.77
C GLY A 410 -27.49 -2.83 -62.44
N TYR A 411 -27.81 -2.73 -61.15
CA TYR A 411 -28.94 -1.96 -60.65
C TYR A 411 -28.62 -0.46 -60.54
N GLY A 412 -29.51 0.38 -61.05
CA GLY A 412 -29.51 1.83 -60.83
C GLY A 412 -29.91 2.24 -59.42
N ALA A 413 -29.92 3.54 -59.15
CA ALA A 413 -30.39 4.08 -57.88
C ALA A 413 -31.91 3.89 -57.72
N PHE A 414 -32.37 3.76 -56.46
CA PHE A 414 -33.79 3.74 -56.14
C PHE A 414 -34.45 5.10 -56.42
N SER A 415 -35.71 5.06 -56.84
CA SER A 415 -36.57 6.24 -56.95
C SER A 415 -36.71 6.95 -55.60
N PRO A 416 -37.12 8.23 -55.58
CA PRO A 416 -37.63 8.86 -54.37
C PRO A 416 -38.71 7.98 -53.70
N ALA A 417 -38.77 8.01 -52.36
CA ALA A 417 -39.77 7.25 -51.62
C ALA A 417 -41.18 7.81 -51.87
N SER A 418 -42.12 6.94 -52.21
CA SER A 418 -43.54 7.27 -52.37
C SER A 418 -44.38 6.41 -51.44
N SER A 419 -45.45 6.97 -50.88
CA SER A 419 -46.29 6.26 -49.92
C SER A 419 -47.70 6.00 -50.49
N PHE A 420 -48.19 4.78 -50.36
CA PHE A 420 -49.47 4.32 -50.91
C PHE A 420 -50.27 3.51 -49.89
N SER A 421 -51.59 3.66 -49.84
CA SER A 421 -52.48 2.95 -48.88
C SER A 421 -53.39 1.92 -49.55
N THR A 422 -53.61 0.79 -48.86
CA THR A 422 -54.62 -0.26 -49.18
C THR A 422 -56.03 0.16 -48.76
N LEU A 423 -57.08 -0.47 -49.33
CA LEU A 423 -58.49 -0.13 -49.06
C LEU A 423 -59.02 -0.73 -47.73
N PRO A 424 -60.05 -0.11 -47.13
CA PRO A 424 -60.86 -0.69 -46.05
C PRO A 424 -62.00 -1.58 -46.59
N GLU A 425 -62.47 -2.53 -45.78
CA GLU A 425 -63.41 -3.60 -46.16
C GLU A 425 -64.84 -3.09 -46.46
N GLY A 426 -65.41 -3.55 -47.58
CA GLY A 426 -66.81 -3.29 -47.96
C GLY A 426 -67.79 -3.98 -47.01
N HIS A 427 -68.70 -3.20 -46.41
CA HIS A 427 -69.56 -3.63 -45.31
C HIS A 427 -70.52 -4.79 -45.65
N THR A 428 -70.42 -5.90 -44.91
CA THR A 428 -71.57 -6.75 -44.54
C THR A 428 -71.46 -7.16 -43.07
N HIS A 429 -72.58 -7.05 -42.36
CA HIS A 429 -72.72 -7.17 -40.91
C HIS A 429 -72.64 -8.63 -40.40
N MET A 430 -72.23 -8.72 -39.13
CA MET A 430 -72.89 -9.43 -38.01
C MET A 430 -72.16 -10.61 -37.34
N LEU A 431 -72.12 -10.50 -36.00
CA LEU A 431 -71.93 -11.52 -34.95
C LEU A 431 -70.49 -12.06 -34.82
N VAL A 432 -69.78 -11.92 -33.70
CA VAL A 432 -70.17 -12.25 -32.31
C VAL A 432 -69.32 -11.40 -31.36
N ALA A 433 -69.96 -10.54 -30.58
CA ALA A 433 -69.35 -9.92 -29.41
C ALA A 433 -69.59 -10.84 -28.20
N GLY A 434 -68.53 -11.43 -27.68
CA GLY A 434 -68.56 -12.19 -26.45
C GLY A 434 -67.23 -12.91 -26.23
N ILE A 435 -66.56 -12.60 -25.11
CA ILE A 435 -65.32 -13.21 -24.61
C ILE A 435 -64.01 -12.49 -25.03
N THR A 436 -63.80 -11.25 -24.55
CA THR A 436 -62.44 -10.73 -24.29
C THR A 436 -62.24 -10.18 -22.87
N SER A 437 -63.31 -10.08 -22.07
CA SER A 437 -63.24 -9.52 -20.70
C SER A 437 -62.77 -10.53 -19.64
N THR A 438 -62.82 -11.84 -19.88
CA THR A 438 -62.45 -12.86 -18.89
C THR A 438 -60.94 -13.18 -18.88
N MET A 439 -60.27 -13.11 -20.03
CA MET A 439 -58.84 -13.41 -20.15
C MET A 439 -57.93 -12.29 -19.60
N ALA A 440 -58.38 -11.03 -19.67
CA ALA A 440 -57.63 -9.90 -19.12
C ALA A 440 -57.64 -9.88 -17.58
N ILE A 441 -58.75 -10.26 -16.96
CA ILE A 441 -58.86 -10.34 -15.50
C ILE A 441 -58.06 -11.54 -14.96
N LEU A 442 -58.05 -12.67 -15.66
CA LEU A 442 -57.23 -13.82 -15.28
C LEU A 442 -55.73 -13.50 -15.35
N LEU A 443 -55.28 -12.79 -16.39
CA LEU A 443 -53.88 -12.33 -16.51
C LEU A 443 -53.49 -11.35 -15.40
N LEU A 444 -54.37 -10.42 -15.03
CA LEU A 444 -54.11 -9.48 -13.93
C LEU A 444 -54.05 -10.17 -12.56
N VAL A 445 -54.89 -11.19 -12.33
CA VAL A 445 -54.83 -12.00 -11.10
C VAL A 445 -53.57 -12.84 -11.04
N VAL A 446 -53.14 -13.46 -12.15
CA VAL A 446 -51.88 -14.22 -12.22
C VAL A 446 -50.66 -13.32 -12.02
N MET A 447 -50.66 -12.13 -12.61
CA MET A 447 -49.61 -11.13 -12.40
C MET A 447 -49.57 -10.62 -10.95
N GLY A 448 -50.74 -10.43 -10.33
CA GLY A 448 -50.86 -10.08 -8.91
C GLY A 448 -50.34 -11.18 -7.98
N ILE A 449 -50.65 -12.44 -8.25
CA ILE A 449 -50.14 -13.61 -7.50
C ILE A 449 -48.63 -13.76 -7.69
N PHE A 450 -48.12 -13.56 -8.91
CA PHE A 450 -46.68 -13.62 -9.20
C PHE A 450 -45.92 -12.47 -8.52
N ALA A 451 -46.48 -11.27 -8.49
CA ALA A 451 -45.90 -10.13 -7.77
C ALA A 451 -45.90 -10.38 -6.25
N ALA A 452 -46.99 -10.93 -5.68
CA ALA A 452 -47.06 -11.31 -4.27
C ALA A 452 -46.11 -12.46 -3.91
N TYR A 453 -45.92 -13.43 -4.81
CA TYR A 453 -44.95 -14.51 -4.68
C TYR A 453 -43.52 -13.98 -4.73
N CYS A 454 -43.18 -13.10 -5.68
CA CYS A 454 -41.87 -12.46 -5.76
C CYS A 454 -41.59 -11.57 -4.54
N TYR A 455 -42.61 -10.87 -4.01
CA TYR A 455 -42.48 -10.06 -2.79
C TYR A 455 -42.28 -10.93 -1.55
N ARG A 456 -43.01 -12.04 -1.41
CA ARG A 456 -42.80 -13.02 -0.32
C ARG A 456 -41.46 -13.77 -0.45
N LYS A 457 -41.01 -14.11 -1.67
CA LYS A 457 -39.73 -14.77 -1.92
C LYS A 457 -38.54 -13.84 -1.63
N ARG A 458 -38.58 -12.56 -2.06
CA ARG A 458 -37.57 -11.57 -1.68
C ARG A 458 -37.54 -11.26 -0.18
N ARG A 459 -38.69 -11.35 0.50
CA ARG A 459 -38.75 -11.21 1.96
C ARG A 459 -38.19 -12.45 2.68
N ARG A 460 -38.38 -13.65 2.11
CA ARG A 460 -37.80 -14.91 2.62
C ARG A 460 -36.29 -15.02 2.38
N GLU A 461 -35.79 -14.57 1.23
CA GLU A 461 -34.35 -14.49 0.93
C GLU A 461 -33.62 -13.44 1.81
N ARG A 462 -34.34 -12.44 2.34
CA ARG A 462 -33.78 -11.46 3.29
C ARG A 462 -33.74 -11.96 4.74
N ASP A 463 -34.53 -12.99 5.06
CA ASP A 463 -34.51 -13.68 6.36
C ASP A 463 -33.59 -14.94 6.34
N ASP A 464 -33.33 -15.55 5.17
CA ASP A 464 -32.45 -16.71 5.01
C ASP A 464 -30.96 -16.37 4.75
N ASP A 465 -30.63 -15.16 4.27
CA ASP A 465 -29.22 -14.71 4.08
C ASP A 465 -28.51 -14.40 5.43
N MET A 466 -29.26 -14.40 6.55
CA MET A 466 -28.71 -14.30 7.91
C MET A 466 -28.40 -15.66 8.55
N ASN A 467 -28.71 -16.79 7.90
CA ASN A 467 -28.56 -18.12 8.51
C ASN A 467 -27.63 -19.09 7.75
N ASN A 468 -27.06 -18.69 6.61
CA ASN A 468 -26.27 -19.60 5.74
C ASN A 468 -24.83 -19.15 5.43
N LYS A 469 -24.24 -18.25 6.24
CA LYS A 469 -22.80 -17.92 6.21
C LYS A 469 -22.02 -18.42 7.43
N GLN A 470 -22.47 -19.51 8.07
CA GLN A 470 -21.86 -20.04 9.29
C GLN A 470 -20.98 -21.30 9.09
N HIS A 471 -20.83 -21.85 7.88
CA HIS A 471 -20.01 -23.06 7.69
C HIS A 471 -19.00 -22.88 6.55
N TYR A 472 -17.72 -22.96 6.91
CA TYR A 472 -16.48 -22.91 6.09
C TYR A 472 -15.85 -21.54 5.82
N LEU A 473 -15.27 -20.92 6.86
CA LEU A 473 -13.85 -20.52 6.84
C LEU A 473 -13.32 -20.36 8.27
N MET A 474 -12.52 -21.33 8.72
CA MET A 474 -11.69 -21.21 9.92
C MET A 474 -10.68 -20.07 9.73
N GLY A 475 -10.57 -19.21 10.74
CA GLY A 475 -9.33 -18.50 11.04
C GLY A 475 -9.27 -17.00 10.69
N HIS A 476 -10.12 -16.17 11.29
CA HIS A 476 -9.76 -14.77 11.58
C HIS A 476 -10.53 -14.28 12.81
N THR A 477 -9.82 -14.06 13.92
CA THR A 477 -10.33 -13.32 15.09
C THR A 477 -10.44 -11.85 14.72
N MET A 478 -11.62 -11.45 14.25
CA MET A 478 -11.97 -10.06 13.96
C MET A 478 -12.31 -9.35 15.28
N LYS A 479 -11.60 -8.24 15.54
CA LYS A 479 -11.77 -7.38 16.72
C LYS A 479 -13.17 -6.73 16.70
N VAL A 480 -13.93 -6.91 17.78
CA VAL A 480 -15.18 -6.18 18.02
C VAL A 480 -14.84 -4.88 18.73
N TYR A 481 -15.16 -3.76 18.08
CA TYR A 481 -15.17 -2.44 18.71
C TYR A 481 -16.50 -2.30 19.45
N ILE A 482 -16.46 -2.28 20.78
CA ILE A 482 -17.64 -2.03 21.63
C ILE A 482 -17.59 -0.55 22.03
N ASP A 483 -18.60 0.21 21.61
CA ASP A 483 -18.76 1.61 21.94
C ASP A 483 -19.07 1.77 23.45
N PRO A 484 -18.25 2.49 24.24
CA PRO A 484 -18.39 2.60 25.69
C PRO A 484 -19.66 3.32 26.18
N LEU A 485 -20.52 3.82 25.29
CA LEU A 485 -21.69 4.62 25.65
C LEU A 485 -23.01 3.83 25.78
N THR A 486 -22.97 2.49 25.78
CA THR A 486 -24.22 1.68 25.80
C THR A 486 -24.49 0.88 27.07
N TYR A 487 -23.60 0.89 28.08
CA TYR A 487 -23.84 0.13 29.32
C TYR A 487 -23.39 0.88 30.57
N ASP A 488 -24.33 1.08 31.50
CA ASP A 488 -24.13 1.75 32.79
C ASP A 488 -23.52 0.86 33.89
N ASP A 489 -23.36 -0.47 33.66
CA ASP A 489 -22.73 -1.39 34.62
C ASP A 489 -21.68 -2.32 33.95
N PRO A 490 -20.39 -2.24 34.29
CA PRO A 490 -19.33 -3.08 33.73
C PRO A 490 -19.42 -4.57 34.12
N ARG A 491 -20.33 -4.99 34.99
CA ARG A 491 -20.54 -6.41 35.34
C ARG A 491 -21.41 -7.18 34.35
N GLU A 492 -22.29 -6.51 33.60
CA GLU A 492 -23.20 -7.20 32.67
C GLU A 492 -22.55 -7.58 31.33
N ALA A 493 -21.51 -6.86 30.89
CA ALA A 493 -20.82 -7.12 29.63
C ALA A 493 -20.01 -8.43 29.60
N VAL A 494 -19.75 -9.06 30.76
CA VAL A 494 -18.95 -10.30 30.89
C VAL A 494 -19.82 -11.57 30.85
N SER A 495 -21.15 -11.45 30.83
CA SER A 495 -22.05 -12.60 31.03
C SER A 495 -22.52 -13.32 29.75
N LEU A 496 -22.20 -12.83 28.54
CA LEU A 496 -22.83 -13.32 27.29
C LEU A 496 -21.97 -14.18 26.35
N VAL A 497 -20.84 -14.72 26.80
CA VAL A 497 -20.18 -15.86 26.12
C VAL A 497 -19.67 -16.83 27.16
N ARG A 498 -20.31 -18.00 27.25
CA ARG A 498 -19.92 -19.08 28.15
C ARG A 498 -18.59 -19.69 27.71
N LYS A 499 -17.49 -19.16 28.24
CA LYS A 499 -16.35 -19.91 28.77
C LYS A 499 -15.79 -19.08 29.91
N GLU A 500 -15.88 -19.59 31.12
CA GLU A 500 -15.20 -19.04 32.29
C GLU A 500 -13.69 -19.15 32.07
N ASN A 501 -13.11 -18.19 31.34
CA ASN A 501 -11.67 -18.09 31.18
C ASN A 501 -11.16 -17.24 32.34
N TYR A 502 -10.42 -17.86 33.25
CA TYR A 502 -9.66 -17.14 34.26
C TYR A 502 -8.62 -16.26 33.55
N VAL A 503 -8.53 -15.00 34.00
CA VAL A 503 -7.57 -14.02 33.49
C VAL A 503 -6.73 -13.49 34.65
N ALA A 504 -5.48 -13.15 34.37
CA ALA A 504 -4.65 -12.39 35.30
C ALA A 504 -4.89 -10.89 35.07
N ILE A 505 -5.26 -10.16 36.12
CA ILE A 505 -5.53 -8.73 36.06
C ILE A 505 -4.40 -7.98 36.76
N LYS A 506 -3.72 -7.11 36.02
CA LYS A 506 -2.75 -6.16 36.55
C LYS A 506 -3.40 -4.79 36.63
N THR A 507 -3.48 -4.21 37.82
CA THR A 507 -4.18 -2.93 38.07
C THR A 507 -3.19 -1.84 38.44
N LEU A 508 -3.31 -0.67 37.80
CA LEU A 508 -2.53 0.51 38.13
C LEU A 508 -3.11 1.21 39.38
N LYS A 509 -2.25 1.47 40.38
CA LYS A 509 -2.65 2.10 41.65
C LYS A 509 -3.15 3.54 41.43
N VAL A 510 -4.11 3.98 42.24
CA VAL A 510 -4.63 5.36 42.23
C VAL A 510 -3.54 6.33 42.71
N GLY A 511 -3.38 7.48 42.03
CA GLY A 511 -2.41 8.51 42.40
C GLY A 511 -1.03 8.43 41.73
N VAL A 512 -0.89 7.60 40.68
CA VAL A 512 0.36 7.51 39.89
C VAL A 512 0.54 8.68 38.93
N THR A 513 1.79 8.99 38.61
CA THR A 513 2.15 10.02 37.64
C THR A 513 1.76 9.65 36.22
N ASP A 514 1.54 10.64 35.34
CA ASP A 514 1.28 10.40 33.91
C ASP A 514 2.38 9.60 33.22
N LYS A 515 3.62 9.71 33.71
CA LYS A 515 4.74 8.90 33.22
C LYS A 515 4.52 7.42 33.54
N GLN A 516 4.22 7.08 34.79
CA GLN A 516 3.93 5.70 35.20
C GLN A 516 2.71 5.13 34.48
N ARG A 517 1.69 5.96 34.21
CA ARG A 517 0.53 5.57 33.39
C ARG A 517 0.93 5.23 31.96
N ARG A 518 1.79 6.04 31.33
CA ARG A 518 2.32 5.75 29.99
C ARG A 518 3.20 4.50 29.97
N ASP A 519 4.09 4.33 30.94
CA ASP A 519 4.96 3.16 31.05
C ASP A 519 4.11 1.88 31.22
N PHE A 520 3.05 1.94 32.02
CA PHE A 520 2.09 0.84 32.20
C PHE A 520 1.35 0.48 30.90
N LEU A 521 0.85 1.47 30.16
CA LEU A 521 0.18 1.22 28.88
C LEU A 521 1.15 0.80 27.77
N SER A 522 2.41 1.22 27.85
CA SER A 522 3.47 0.78 26.94
C SER A 522 3.79 -0.72 27.10
N GLU A 523 3.66 -1.26 28.31
CA GLU A 523 3.79 -2.71 28.54
C GLU A 523 2.68 -3.46 27.77
N ALA A 524 1.44 -2.99 27.87
CA ALA A 524 0.32 -3.61 27.16
C ALA A 524 0.43 -3.47 25.63
N SER A 525 0.91 -2.35 25.12
CA SER A 525 1.06 -2.14 23.68
C SER A 525 2.12 -3.05 23.06
N ILE A 526 3.16 -3.43 23.81
CA ILE A 526 4.15 -4.42 23.41
C ILE A 526 3.52 -5.82 23.39
N MET A 527 2.82 -6.20 24.48
CA MET A 527 2.17 -7.50 24.57
C MET A 527 1.13 -7.75 23.46
N GLY A 528 0.40 -6.71 23.06
CA GLY A 528 -0.62 -6.78 22.00
C GLY A 528 -0.07 -7.03 20.59
N GLN A 529 1.25 -7.02 20.39
CA GLN A 529 1.90 -7.28 19.10
C GLN A 529 2.27 -8.74 18.88
N PHE A 530 2.20 -9.58 19.93
CA PHE A 530 2.66 -10.96 19.87
C PHE A 530 1.51 -11.96 19.83
N GLN A 531 1.67 -12.97 18.99
CA GLN A 531 0.76 -14.11 18.92
C GLN A 531 1.57 -15.39 18.74
N HIS A 532 1.84 -16.09 19.84
CA HIS A 532 2.62 -17.33 19.84
C HIS A 532 2.26 -18.19 21.06
N PRO A 533 2.21 -19.53 20.95
CA PRO A 533 1.80 -20.43 22.04
C PRO A 533 2.70 -20.37 23.30
N ASN A 534 3.92 -19.87 23.20
CA ASN A 534 4.85 -19.68 24.33
C ASN A 534 5.12 -18.22 24.71
N ILE A 535 4.25 -17.28 24.28
CA ILE A 535 4.24 -15.89 24.71
C ILE A 535 2.89 -15.63 25.40
N ILE A 536 2.89 -14.89 26.52
CA ILE A 536 1.68 -14.56 27.26
C ILE A 536 0.76 -13.71 26.37
N HIS A 537 -0.46 -14.19 26.23
CA HIS A 537 -1.50 -13.52 25.47
C HIS A 537 -2.11 -12.36 26.26
N LEU A 538 -2.26 -11.21 25.58
CA LEU A 538 -2.99 -10.06 26.08
C LEU A 538 -4.46 -10.20 25.67
N GLU A 539 -5.36 -10.31 26.64
CA GLU A 539 -6.81 -10.39 26.44
C GLU A 539 -7.42 -9.00 26.26
N GLY A 540 -6.93 -7.99 26.98
CA GLY A 540 -7.45 -6.63 26.88
C GLY A 540 -6.79 -5.60 27.79
N VAL A 541 -7.17 -4.33 27.61
CA VAL A 541 -6.72 -3.19 28.41
C VAL A 541 -7.90 -2.29 28.72
N THR A 542 -8.05 -1.83 29.96
CA THR A 542 -9.04 -0.81 30.32
C THR A 542 -8.36 0.55 30.47
N THR A 543 -8.86 1.58 29.77
CA THR A 543 -8.28 2.93 29.80
C THR A 543 -9.28 4.01 30.20
N SER A 544 -10.35 3.63 30.91
CA SER A 544 -11.49 4.51 31.20
C SER A 544 -11.06 5.89 31.73
N PRO A 545 -11.67 6.98 31.23
CA PRO A 545 -11.37 8.34 31.68
C PRO A 545 -12.01 8.70 33.03
N THR A 546 -12.82 7.81 33.63
CA THR A 546 -13.50 8.07 34.90
C THR A 546 -12.60 7.82 36.12
N PRO A 547 -12.58 8.70 37.14
CA PRO A 547 -11.76 8.57 38.35
C PRO A 547 -11.99 7.28 39.17
N SER A 548 -13.11 6.60 38.94
CA SER A 548 -13.54 5.40 39.65
C SER A 548 -13.09 4.08 39.01
N SER A 549 -12.49 4.11 37.81
CA SER A 549 -12.08 2.90 37.09
C SER A 549 -10.57 2.90 36.86
N PRO A 550 -9.80 2.02 37.55
CA PRO A 550 -8.36 1.97 37.38
C PRO A 550 -7.97 1.40 36.01
N VAL A 551 -6.82 1.84 35.49
CA VAL A 551 -6.23 1.28 34.26
C VAL A 551 -5.79 -0.15 34.56
N MET A 552 -6.28 -1.13 33.78
CA MET A 552 -5.98 -2.55 33.96
C MET A 552 -5.46 -3.18 32.68
N ILE A 553 -4.58 -4.16 32.82
CA ILE A 553 -4.10 -5.06 31.76
C ILE A 553 -4.61 -6.45 32.10
N LEU A 554 -5.30 -7.08 31.15
CA LEU A 554 -5.85 -8.42 31.28
C LEU A 554 -5.04 -9.36 30.40
N THR A 555 -4.48 -10.41 30.99
CA THR A 555 -3.73 -11.44 30.27
C THR A 555 -4.30 -12.81 30.58
N GLU A 556 -3.91 -13.81 29.79
CA GLU A 556 -4.20 -15.20 30.17
C GLU A 556 -3.66 -15.51 31.57
N PHE A 557 -4.41 -16.32 32.32
CA PHE A 557 -4.02 -16.77 33.65
C PHE A 557 -3.04 -17.95 33.57
N MET A 558 -2.03 -17.94 34.45
CA MET A 558 -0.97 -18.95 34.50
C MET A 558 -0.99 -19.60 35.88
N GLU A 559 -1.68 -20.72 36.00
CA GLU A 559 -2.11 -21.34 37.26
C GLU A 559 -0.95 -21.71 38.19
N ASN A 560 0.22 -22.02 37.62
CA ASN A 560 1.39 -22.48 38.34
C ASN A 560 2.39 -21.35 38.65
N GLY A 561 2.08 -20.11 38.27
CA GLY A 561 2.91 -18.94 38.58
C GLY A 561 4.28 -18.97 37.92
N ALA A 562 5.28 -18.38 38.60
CA ALA A 562 6.64 -18.27 38.08
C ALA A 562 7.40 -19.61 38.13
N LEU A 563 8.12 -19.92 37.06
CA LEU A 563 8.81 -21.19 36.84
C LEU A 563 9.85 -21.49 37.93
N ASP A 564 10.57 -20.48 38.42
CA ASP A 564 11.58 -20.69 39.47
C ASP A 564 10.98 -21.21 40.78
N SER A 565 9.84 -20.65 41.18
CA SER A 565 9.12 -21.02 42.40
C SER A 565 8.38 -22.34 42.19
N PHE A 566 7.81 -22.54 41.00
CA PHE A 566 7.17 -23.79 40.62
C PHE A 566 8.13 -24.98 40.62
N LEU A 567 9.34 -24.83 40.08
CA LEU A 567 10.37 -25.87 40.08
C LEU A 567 10.88 -26.16 41.50
N ARG A 568 11.10 -25.13 42.34
CA ARG A 568 11.52 -25.32 43.73
C ARG A 568 10.46 -26.04 44.57
N LEU A 569 9.18 -25.77 44.35
CA LEU A 569 8.09 -26.40 45.09
C LEU A 569 7.89 -27.88 44.69
N ASN A 570 8.28 -28.25 43.48
CA ASN A 570 8.08 -29.57 42.89
C ASN A 570 9.43 -30.27 42.59
N ASP A 571 10.45 -30.01 43.40
CA ASP A 571 11.79 -30.55 43.17
C ASP A 571 11.76 -32.09 43.16
N GLY A 572 12.42 -32.69 42.17
CA GLY A 572 12.41 -34.13 41.94
C GLY A 572 11.09 -34.76 41.43
N GLN A 573 10.02 -33.98 41.20
CA GLN A 573 8.70 -34.51 40.79
C GLN A 573 8.48 -34.56 39.26
N PHE A 574 9.38 -34.00 38.45
CA PHE A 574 9.23 -33.94 37.00
C PHE A 574 10.10 -34.96 36.27
N THR A 575 9.52 -35.59 35.26
CA THR A 575 10.28 -36.41 34.31
C THR A 575 11.16 -35.53 33.42
N VAL A 576 12.26 -36.10 32.92
CA VAL A 576 13.15 -35.43 31.95
C VAL A 576 12.38 -34.93 30.73
N VAL A 577 11.37 -35.69 30.27
CA VAL A 577 10.53 -35.32 29.12
C VAL A 577 9.71 -34.05 29.41
N GLN A 578 9.15 -33.91 30.61
CA GLN A 578 8.43 -32.70 31.01
C GLN A 578 9.35 -31.48 31.09
N LEU A 579 10.54 -31.64 31.67
CA LEU A 579 11.55 -30.57 31.74
C LEU A 579 12.03 -30.14 30.34
N LEU A 580 12.24 -31.10 29.43
CA LEU A 580 12.55 -30.82 28.03
C LEU A 580 11.39 -30.12 27.31
N GLY A 581 10.15 -30.47 27.63
CA GLY A 581 8.95 -29.79 27.13
C GLY A 581 8.91 -28.31 27.53
N MET A 582 9.18 -28.01 28.80
CA MET A 582 9.28 -26.65 29.33
C MET A 582 10.41 -25.86 28.64
N LEU A 583 11.62 -26.42 28.57
CA LEU A 583 12.77 -25.81 27.88
C LEU A 583 12.49 -25.53 26.40
N ARG A 584 11.88 -26.49 25.70
CA ARG A 584 11.49 -26.34 24.30
C ARG A 584 10.48 -25.21 24.12
N GLY A 585 9.51 -25.08 25.01
CA GLY A 585 8.54 -23.99 25.00
C GLY A 585 9.21 -22.62 25.14
N ILE A 586 10.11 -22.49 26.12
CA ILE A 586 10.88 -21.26 26.35
C ILE A 586 11.73 -20.90 25.12
N ALA A 587 12.43 -21.88 24.56
CA ALA A 587 13.24 -21.70 23.35
C ALA A 587 12.38 -21.30 22.15
N SER A 588 11.19 -21.89 21.98
CA SER A 588 10.25 -21.53 20.92
C SER A 588 9.75 -20.10 21.06
N GLY A 589 9.42 -19.67 22.28
CA GLY A 589 9.02 -18.29 22.56
C GLY A 589 10.15 -17.29 22.29
N MET A 590 11.37 -17.59 22.74
CA MET A 590 12.54 -16.72 22.49
C MET A 590 12.92 -16.66 21.01
N LYS A 591 12.80 -17.78 20.27
CA LYS A 591 12.98 -17.79 18.82
C LYS A 591 11.96 -16.88 18.14
N TYR A 592 10.68 -17.00 18.50
CA TYR A 592 9.63 -16.14 17.95
C TYR A 592 9.87 -14.65 18.26
N LEU A 593 10.25 -14.31 19.50
CA LEU A 593 10.61 -12.92 19.84
C LEU A 593 11.79 -12.43 18.99
N SER A 594 12.81 -13.26 18.80
CA SER A 594 13.95 -12.93 17.94
C SER A 594 13.55 -12.74 16.48
N GLU A 595 12.66 -13.56 15.92
CA GLU A 595 12.12 -13.42 14.56
C GLU A 595 11.33 -12.12 14.41
N MET A 596 10.61 -11.71 15.46
CA MET A 596 9.92 -10.43 15.55
C MET A 596 10.87 -9.25 15.86
N SER A 597 12.19 -9.46 15.89
CA SER A 597 13.21 -8.46 16.24
C SER A 597 13.07 -7.88 17.67
N TYR A 598 12.53 -8.68 18.59
CA TYR A 598 12.37 -8.33 20.01
C TYR A 598 13.38 -9.05 20.89
N VAL A 599 14.00 -8.30 21.80
CA VAL A 599 14.93 -8.82 22.81
C VAL A 599 14.26 -8.73 24.18
N HIS A 600 14.09 -9.87 24.86
CA HIS A 600 13.39 -9.95 26.16
C HIS A 600 14.14 -9.22 27.30
N ARG A 601 15.48 -9.12 27.23
CA ARG A 601 16.39 -8.40 28.17
C ARG A 601 16.43 -8.86 29.64
N ASP A 602 15.50 -9.71 30.09
CA ASP A 602 15.46 -10.25 31.45
C ASP A 602 14.91 -11.69 31.45
N LEU A 603 15.53 -12.55 30.62
CA LEU A 603 15.20 -13.97 30.56
C LEU A 603 15.78 -14.68 31.77
N ALA A 604 14.95 -14.91 32.79
CA ALA A 604 15.27 -15.65 33.98
C ALA A 604 14.07 -16.51 34.39
N ALA A 605 14.29 -17.62 35.10
CA ALA A 605 13.21 -18.54 35.50
C ALA A 605 12.10 -17.85 36.33
N ARG A 606 12.43 -16.80 37.09
CA ARG A 606 11.45 -15.96 37.81
C ARG A 606 10.47 -15.18 36.91
N ASN A 607 10.83 -14.98 35.65
CA ASN A 607 10.07 -14.20 34.66
C ASN A 607 9.41 -15.10 33.61
N ILE A 608 9.39 -16.42 33.82
CA ILE A 608 8.72 -17.38 32.94
C ILE A 608 7.51 -17.89 33.70
N LEU A 609 6.32 -17.82 33.10
CA LEU A 609 5.10 -18.29 33.74
C LEU A 609 4.74 -19.69 33.25
N VAL A 610 4.12 -20.49 34.11
CA VAL A 610 3.72 -21.87 33.84
C VAL A 610 2.22 -22.03 34.00
N ASN A 611 1.55 -22.65 33.02
CA ASN A 611 0.12 -22.96 33.11
C ASN A 611 -0.11 -24.38 33.64
N ALA A 612 -1.37 -24.75 33.85
CA ALA A 612 -1.80 -26.06 34.35
C ALA A 612 -1.27 -27.24 33.51
N ASN A 613 -1.02 -27.03 32.22
CA ASN A 613 -0.50 -28.05 31.29
C ASN A 613 1.03 -28.09 31.21
N LEU A 614 1.75 -27.47 32.16
CA LEU A 614 3.20 -27.36 32.18
C LEU A 614 3.80 -26.63 30.96
N VAL A 615 3.00 -25.79 30.28
CA VAL A 615 3.48 -24.95 29.18
C VAL A 615 4.07 -23.68 29.75
N CYS A 616 5.36 -23.45 29.45
CA CYS A 616 6.05 -22.22 29.79
C CYS A 616 5.74 -21.11 28.78
N LYS A 617 5.43 -19.91 29.28
CA LYS A 617 5.21 -18.72 28.47
C LYS A 617 6.00 -17.52 28.99
N LEU A 618 6.46 -16.70 28.06
CA LEU A 618 7.23 -15.48 28.34
C LEU A 618 6.29 -14.26 28.36
N PRO A 619 6.39 -13.36 29.34
CA PRO A 619 5.69 -12.08 29.34
C PRO A 619 6.33 -11.12 28.32
N GLY A 620 5.53 -10.41 27.53
CA GLY A 620 5.99 -9.39 26.58
C GLY A 620 6.39 -8.09 27.25
N ARG A 621 7.35 -8.11 28.19
CA ARG A 621 7.73 -6.96 29.02
C ARG A 621 9.12 -6.41 28.64
N GLU A 622 9.25 -5.08 28.56
CA GLU A 622 10.52 -4.38 28.85
C GLU A 622 10.62 -4.20 30.37
N ASN A 623 11.72 -4.63 30.99
CA ASN A 623 12.00 -4.26 32.38
C ASN A 623 12.76 -2.93 32.40
N PRO A 624 12.15 -1.80 32.82
CA PRO A 624 12.92 -0.71 33.41
C PRO A 624 13.34 -1.17 34.81
N CYS A 625 14.63 -1.22 35.09
CA CYS A 625 15.13 -1.55 36.42
C CYS A 625 14.51 -0.63 37.49
N SER A 626 13.71 -1.20 38.39
CA SER A 626 13.65 -0.80 39.79
C SER A 626 13.12 -1.97 40.61
N VAL A 627 14.05 -2.64 41.30
CA VAL A 627 13.74 -3.33 42.55
C VAL A 627 13.31 -2.23 43.52
N ASP A 628 12.03 -2.19 43.87
CA ASP A 628 11.59 -1.54 45.09
C ASP A 628 11.05 -2.63 46.01
N SER A 629 11.93 -3.08 46.89
CA SER A 629 11.59 -3.90 48.05
C SER A 629 10.86 -3.01 49.06
N SER A 630 9.60 -2.67 48.78
CA SER A 630 8.59 -2.30 49.79
C SER A 630 7.26 -1.99 49.10
N GLY A 631 6.36 -2.96 49.07
CA GLY A 631 4.99 -2.73 48.62
C GLY A 631 4.32 -4.00 48.14
N GLY A 632 3.55 -4.64 49.03
CA GLY A 632 2.75 -5.80 48.70
C GLY A 632 1.91 -5.58 47.44
N HIS A 633 2.16 -6.39 46.42
CA HIS A 633 1.24 -6.62 45.32
C HIS A 633 0.36 -7.80 45.72
N ARG A 634 -0.92 -7.55 45.97
CA ARG A 634 -1.94 -8.60 46.02
C ARG A 634 -2.29 -8.98 44.58
N LEU A 635 -1.93 -10.18 44.18
CA LEU A 635 -2.69 -10.91 43.18
C LEU A 635 -4.01 -11.29 43.85
N GLN A 636 -5.14 -10.94 43.22
CA GLN A 636 -6.45 -11.51 43.55
C GLN A 636 -6.84 -12.47 42.44
#